data_AF-A0A640MQX5-F1
#
_entry.id   AF-A0A640MQX5-F1
#
_cell.length_a   1.000
_cell.length_b   1.000
_cell.length_c   1.000
_cell.angle_alpha   90.00
_cell.angle_beta   90.00
_cell.angle_gamma   90.00
#
_symmetry.space_group_name_H-M   'P 1'
#
loop_
_entity.id
_entity.type
_entity.pdbx_description
1 polymer ?
#
loop_
_entity_poly.entity_id
_entity_poly.type
_entity_poly.pdbx_seq_one_letter_code
_entity_poly.pdbx_strand_id
1 'polypeptide(L)'
;MNQAREKSELQEAVVTGTARIEVKKLALATMNVDFLMGTLGYVVGEKFVLITEYAKRHAMLLVIFSCSGGVTASFAMLGDINIAEPGAIIGFTGRRVIEQTIRKELPANFQIAEFQMERGFLDAIILRAELRRFLNEMICSYLANSRVGETEDD
;
A
#
# COMPACT_ATOMS: atom_id res chain seq x y z
N MET A 1 -16.75 -7.41 -17.72
CA MET A 1 -16.95 -6.38 -16.67
C MET A 1 -18.00 -6.82 -15.66
N ASN A 2 -19.20 -7.27 -16.08
CA ASN A 2 -20.24 -7.77 -15.15
C ASN A 2 -19.79 -8.96 -14.29
N GLN A 3 -19.09 -9.95 -14.84
CA GLN A 3 -18.57 -11.10 -14.07
C GLN A 3 -17.56 -10.71 -12.97
N ALA A 4 -16.76 -9.66 -13.17
CA ALA A 4 -15.80 -9.19 -12.15
C ALA A 4 -16.51 -8.43 -11.01
N ARG A 5 -17.58 -7.70 -11.34
CA ARG A 5 -18.45 -7.02 -10.36
C ARG A 5 -19.26 -8.02 -9.54
N GLU A 6 -19.78 -9.06 -10.18
CA GLU A 6 -20.54 -10.13 -9.51
C GLU A 6 -19.66 -10.95 -8.56
N LYS A 7 -18.40 -11.22 -8.94
CA LYS A 7 -17.49 -12.02 -8.11
C LYS A 7 -16.89 -11.25 -6.92
N SER A 8 -16.67 -9.95 -7.07
CA SER A 8 -16.03 -9.13 -6.04
C SER A 8 -17.00 -8.31 -5.19
N GLU A 9 -18.26 -8.17 -5.61
CA GLU A 9 -19.24 -7.19 -5.10
C GLU A 9 -18.78 -5.73 -5.19
N LEU A 10 -17.64 -5.47 -5.86
CA LEU A 10 -17.05 -4.14 -6.00
C LEU A 10 -17.34 -3.56 -7.38
N GLN A 11 -17.48 -2.24 -7.41
CA GLN A 11 -17.62 -1.50 -8.66
C GLN A 11 -16.28 -1.39 -9.42
N GLU A 12 -15.16 -1.41 -8.68
CA GLU A 12 -13.79 -1.28 -9.19
C GLU A 12 -12.74 -1.96 -8.30
N ALA A 13 -11.52 -2.09 -8.82
CA ALA A 13 -10.35 -2.67 -8.14
C ALA A 13 -9.84 -1.88 -6.93
N VAL A 14 -10.37 -0.69 -6.63
CA VAL A 14 -10.02 0.09 -5.45
C VAL A 14 -11.26 0.61 -4.73
N VAL A 15 -11.23 0.46 -3.41
CA VAL A 15 -12.17 1.06 -2.48
C VAL A 15 -11.43 2.14 -1.70
N THR A 16 -11.95 3.36 -1.73
CA THR A 16 -11.39 4.52 -1.02
C THR A 16 -12.40 5.04 -0.02
N GLY A 17 -11.93 5.57 1.10
CA GLY A 17 -12.79 6.15 2.12
C GLY A 17 -12.02 6.78 3.25
N THR A 18 -12.75 7.21 4.27
CA THR A 18 -12.15 7.63 5.54
C THR A 18 -12.44 6.57 6.58
N ALA A 19 -11.47 6.36 7.47
CA ALA A 19 -11.58 5.43 8.57
C ALA A 19 -11.12 6.10 9.87
N ARG A 20 -11.34 5.41 10.98
CA ARG A 20 -10.84 5.82 12.28
C ARG A 20 -10.15 4.64 12.94
N ILE A 21 -8.91 4.85 13.37
CA ILE A 21 -8.22 3.94 14.28
C ILE A 21 -8.18 4.62 15.63
N GLU A 22 -8.82 3.99 16.62
CA GLU A 22 -9.09 4.59 17.93
C GLU A 22 -9.81 5.93 17.80
N VAL A 23 -9.16 7.04 18.15
CA VAL A 23 -9.73 8.40 18.03
C VAL A 23 -9.29 9.14 16.77
N LYS A 24 -8.30 8.65 16.02
CA LYS A 24 -7.69 9.37 14.88
C LYS A 24 -8.35 9.04 13.56
N LYS A 25 -8.73 10.08 12.80
CA LYS A 25 -9.23 9.92 11.43
C LYS A 25 -8.06 9.70 10.47
N LEU A 26 -8.25 8.82 9.50
CA LEU A 26 -7.29 8.58 8.42
C LEU A 26 -8.01 8.39 7.09
N ALA A 27 -7.31 8.68 6.00
CA ALA A 27 -7.74 8.38 4.65
C ALA A 27 -7.22 6.98 4.27
N LEU A 28 -8.05 6.20 3.60
CA LEU A 28 -7.77 4.80 3.29
C LEU A 28 -8.05 4.52 1.82
N ALA A 29 -7.14 3.81 1.17
CA ALA A 29 -7.36 3.17 -0.11
C ALA A 29 -6.98 1.69 -0.03
N THR A 30 -7.87 0.80 -0.41
CA THR A 30 -7.59 -0.64 -0.46
C THR A 30 -7.89 -1.19 -1.83
N MET A 31 -6.92 -1.89 -2.40
CA MET A 31 -7.08 -2.59 -3.66
C MET A 31 -7.63 -4.00 -3.44
N ASN A 32 -8.37 -4.51 -4.41
CA ASN A 32 -8.87 -5.88 -4.40
C ASN A 32 -8.43 -6.61 -5.68
N VAL A 33 -7.79 -7.77 -5.50
CA VAL A 33 -7.36 -8.64 -6.59
C VAL A 33 -8.52 -9.35 -7.29
N ASP A 34 -9.65 -9.56 -6.62
CA ASP A 34 -10.80 -10.26 -7.21
C ASP A 34 -11.42 -9.46 -8.37
N PHE A 35 -11.19 -8.16 -8.40
CA PHE A 35 -11.58 -7.30 -9.51
C PHE A 35 -10.41 -7.12 -10.50
N LEU A 36 -10.45 -7.86 -11.60
CA LEU A 36 -9.47 -7.76 -12.70
C LEU A 36 -8.00 -7.81 -12.21
N MET A 37 -7.69 -8.67 -11.23
CA MET A 37 -6.34 -8.81 -10.64
C MET A 37 -5.78 -7.52 -10.03
N GLY A 38 -6.65 -6.59 -9.61
CA GLY A 38 -6.22 -5.31 -9.05
C GLY A 38 -5.55 -4.40 -10.09
N THR A 39 -6.00 -4.44 -11.35
CA THR A 39 -5.42 -3.64 -12.44
C THR A 39 -5.70 -2.14 -12.24
N LEU A 40 -4.68 -1.31 -12.48
CA LEU A 40 -4.79 0.15 -12.47
C LEU A 40 -5.45 0.66 -13.77
N GLY A 41 -6.76 0.82 -13.74
CA GLY A 41 -7.52 1.52 -14.78
C GLY A 41 -7.72 3.01 -14.50
N TYR A 42 -8.42 3.70 -15.40
CA TYR A 42 -8.74 5.14 -15.26
C TYR A 42 -9.42 5.46 -13.93
N VAL A 43 -10.49 4.73 -13.58
CA VAL A 43 -11.27 4.97 -12.35
C VAL A 43 -10.44 4.70 -11.09
N VAL A 44 -9.55 3.70 -11.15
CA VAL A 44 -8.66 3.38 -10.04
C VAL A 44 -7.68 4.52 -9.79
N GLY A 45 -7.05 5.03 -10.86
CA GLY A 45 -6.15 6.19 -10.80
C GLY A 45 -6.86 7.45 -10.29
N GLU A 46 -8.05 7.75 -10.80
CA GLU A 46 -8.84 8.91 -10.34
C GLU A 46 -9.17 8.82 -8.85
N LYS A 47 -9.61 7.65 -8.36
CA LYS A 47 -9.88 7.44 -6.94
C LYS A 47 -8.63 7.64 -6.07
N PHE A 48 -7.46 7.19 -6.52
CA PHE A 48 -6.20 7.42 -5.82
C PHE A 48 -5.83 8.90 -5.75
N VAL A 49 -5.99 9.65 -6.84
CA VAL A 49 -5.77 11.09 -6.84
C VAL A 49 -6.72 11.78 -5.87
N LEU A 50 -8.01 11.46 -5.93
CA LEU A 50 -9.04 12.07 -5.09
C LEU A 50 -8.79 11.82 -3.59
N ILE A 51 -8.45 10.59 -3.20
CA ILE A 51 -8.19 10.29 -1.78
C ILE A 51 -6.89 10.92 -1.28
N THR A 52 -5.88 11.05 -2.15
CA THR A 52 -4.61 11.72 -1.82
C THR A 52 -4.81 13.22 -1.63
N GLU A 53 -5.54 13.87 -2.54
CA GLU A 53 -5.89 15.28 -2.42
C GLU A 53 -6.78 15.54 -1.20
N TYR A 54 -7.72 14.65 -0.92
CA TYR A 54 -8.54 14.72 0.28
C TYR A 54 -7.68 14.62 1.55
N ALA A 55 -6.78 13.63 1.64
CA ALA A 55 -5.89 13.45 2.77
C ALA A 55 -5.02 14.69 3.00
N LYS A 56 -4.45 15.26 1.93
CA LYS A 56 -3.65 16.49 1.95
C LYS A 56 -4.44 17.68 2.48
N ARG A 57 -5.64 17.94 1.95
CA ARG A 57 -6.49 19.08 2.36
C ARG A 57 -6.93 19.02 3.82
N HIS A 58 -7.09 17.82 4.35
CA HIS A 58 -7.53 17.60 5.73
C HIS A 58 -6.39 17.28 6.70
N ALA A 59 -5.12 17.37 6.26
CA ALA A 59 -3.95 16.99 7.04
C ALA A 59 -4.09 15.60 7.70
N MET A 60 -4.59 14.63 6.93
CA MET A 60 -4.85 13.28 7.39
C MET A 60 -3.75 12.33 6.92
N LEU A 61 -3.42 11.34 7.75
CA LEU A 61 -2.61 10.21 7.31
C LEU A 61 -3.34 9.45 6.19
N LEU A 62 -2.62 9.10 5.12
CA LEU A 62 -3.09 8.25 4.04
C LEU A 62 -2.50 6.85 4.20
N VAL A 63 -3.35 5.83 4.25
CA VAL A 63 -2.93 4.42 4.25
C VAL A 63 -3.41 3.76 2.97
N ILE A 64 -2.49 3.08 2.27
CA ILE A 64 -2.78 2.41 1.01
C ILE A 64 -2.44 0.93 1.13
N PHE A 65 -3.41 0.06 0.85
CA PHE A 65 -3.23 -1.38 0.71
C PHE A 65 -3.19 -1.75 -0.77
N SER A 66 -2.01 -2.12 -1.26
CA SER A 66 -1.78 -2.56 -2.64
C SER A 66 -1.66 -4.08 -2.72
N CYS A 67 -2.20 -4.68 -3.78
CA CYS A 67 -2.22 -6.14 -3.92
C CYS A 67 -1.77 -6.68 -5.30
N SER A 68 -1.28 -5.84 -6.22
CA SER A 68 -0.92 -6.30 -7.59
C SER A 68 0.45 -5.80 -8.05
N GLY A 69 1.10 -6.60 -8.90
CA GLY A 69 2.48 -6.34 -9.38
C GLY A 69 2.63 -5.05 -10.19
N GLY A 70 1.60 -4.66 -10.95
CA GLY A 70 1.59 -3.39 -11.71
C GLY A 70 1.61 -2.15 -10.83
N VAL A 71 1.24 -2.28 -9.55
CA VAL A 71 1.21 -1.15 -8.60
C VAL A 71 2.61 -0.82 -8.10
N THR A 72 3.51 -1.81 -8.03
CA THR A 72 4.93 -1.62 -7.69
C THR A 72 5.61 -0.61 -8.63
N ALA A 73 5.11 -0.47 -9.87
CA ALA A 73 5.58 0.52 -10.85
C ALA A 73 5.18 1.98 -10.55
N SER A 74 4.30 2.20 -9.56
CA SER A 74 3.67 3.49 -9.30
C SER A 74 3.77 3.86 -7.82
N PHE A 75 2.66 3.78 -7.07
CA PHE A 75 2.57 4.32 -5.72
C PHE A 75 2.98 3.34 -4.61
N ALA A 76 3.01 2.02 -4.85
CA ALA A 76 3.23 1.04 -3.79
C ALA A 76 4.61 1.14 -3.10
N MET A 77 5.59 1.79 -3.75
CA MET A 77 6.95 1.96 -3.21
C MET A 77 7.29 3.44 -2.92
N LEU A 78 6.30 4.33 -2.97
CA LEU A 78 6.47 5.78 -2.76
C LEU A 78 5.95 6.24 -1.39
N GLY A 79 5.56 5.31 -0.52
CA GLY A 79 5.13 5.66 0.83
C GLY A 79 6.29 6.18 1.67
N ASP A 80 5.99 7.06 2.63
CA ASP A 80 6.94 7.46 3.68
C ASP A 80 7.39 6.26 4.50
N ILE A 81 6.52 5.25 4.63
CA ILE A 81 6.80 3.95 5.24
C ILE A 81 6.19 2.88 4.33
N ASN A 82 7.03 1.97 3.84
CA ASN A 82 6.63 0.82 3.05
C ASN A 82 6.70 -0.44 3.93
N ILE A 83 5.56 -1.09 4.13
CA ILE A 83 5.45 -2.33 4.90
C ILE A 83 4.88 -3.45 4.06
N ALA A 84 5.19 -4.69 4.41
CA ALA A 84 4.63 -5.87 3.78
C ALA A 84 4.17 -6.91 4.80
N GLU A 85 3.31 -7.83 4.37
CA GLU A 85 3.01 -9.04 5.12
C GLU A 85 4.05 -10.13 4.82
N PRO A 86 4.32 -11.05 5.76
CA PRO A 86 5.26 -12.15 5.54
C PRO A 86 4.93 -12.96 4.28
N GLY A 87 5.96 -13.27 3.48
CA GLY A 87 5.81 -14.01 2.23
C GLY A 87 5.07 -13.28 1.11
N ALA A 88 4.72 -12.00 1.26
CA ALA A 88 4.10 -11.23 0.17
C ALA A 88 5.06 -11.13 -1.02
N ILE A 89 4.53 -11.33 -2.24
CA ILE A 89 5.32 -11.21 -3.47
C ILE A 89 5.24 -9.76 -3.96
N ILE A 90 6.40 -9.11 -4.03
CA ILE A 90 6.56 -7.71 -4.39
C ILE A 90 7.58 -7.62 -5.53
N GLY A 91 7.16 -7.04 -6.65
CA GLY A 91 8.03 -6.89 -7.80
C GLY A 91 7.34 -6.22 -8.98
N PHE A 92 8.14 -5.53 -9.78
CA PHE A 92 7.68 -4.85 -11.00
C PHE A 92 7.34 -5.82 -12.13
N THR A 93 8.20 -6.83 -12.35
CA THR A 93 8.07 -7.82 -13.42
C THR A 93 7.93 -9.22 -12.84
N GLY A 94 7.01 -10.04 -13.35
CA GLY A 94 6.82 -11.40 -12.84
C GLY A 94 8.05 -12.30 -13.04
N ARG A 95 8.34 -13.17 -12.07
CA ARG A 95 9.46 -14.16 -12.10
C ARG A 95 9.62 -14.82 -13.47
N ARG A 96 8.54 -15.35 -14.05
CA ARG A 96 8.56 -16.02 -15.36
C ARG A 96 9.18 -15.17 -16.47
N VAL A 97 8.81 -13.89 -16.55
CA VAL A 97 9.31 -12.98 -17.60
C VAL A 97 10.79 -12.66 -17.37
N ILE A 98 11.19 -12.50 -16.11
CA ILE A 98 12.60 -12.28 -15.74
C ILE A 98 13.44 -13.49 -16.14
N GLU A 99 13.06 -14.70 -15.73
CA GLU A 99 13.78 -15.95 -16.04
C GLU A 99 13.92 -16.18 -17.54
N GLN A 100 12.85 -15.92 -18.31
CA GLN A 100 12.89 -16.02 -19.77
C GLN A 100 13.86 -15.01 -20.39
N THR A 101 13.99 -13.82 -19.81
CA THR A 101 14.89 -12.76 -20.29
C THR A 101 16.35 -13.07 -19.97
N ILE A 102 16.65 -13.48 -18.74
CA ILE A 102 18.03 -13.73 -18.28
C ILE A 102 18.51 -15.16 -18.55
N ARG A 103 17.60 -16.06 -18.96
CA ARG A 103 17.83 -17.49 -19.21
C ARG A 103 18.49 -18.23 -18.02
N LYS A 104 18.08 -17.86 -16.80
CA LYS A 104 18.53 -18.45 -15.54
C LYS A 104 17.35 -18.55 -14.57
N GLU A 105 17.39 -19.55 -13.71
CA GLU A 105 16.43 -19.69 -12.61
C GLU A 105 16.71 -18.64 -11.53
N LEU A 106 15.64 -18.08 -10.96
CA LEU A 106 15.74 -17.14 -9.85
C LEU A 106 15.77 -17.88 -8.50
N PRO A 107 16.45 -17.33 -7.48
CA PRO A 107 16.43 -17.88 -6.12
C PRO A 107 14.99 -18.06 -5.62
N ALA A 108 14.73 -19.10 -4.82
CA ALA A 108 13.37 -19.42 -4.35
C ALA A 108 12.71 -18.26 -3.60
N ASN A 109 13.49 -17.50 -2.83
CA ASN A 109 13.05 -16.32 -2.08
C ASN A 109 13.00 -15.03 -2.92
N PHE A 110 13.32 -15.04 -4.20
CA PHE A 110 13.26 -13.84 -5.03
C PHE A 110 11.85 -13.22 -5.00
N GLN A 111 11.77 -11.88 -4.85
CA GLN A 111 10.54 -11.08 -4.76
C GLN A 111 9.67 -11.27 -3.51
N ILE A 112 10.05 -12.11 -2.55
CA ILE A 112 9.28 -12.19 -1.29
C ILE A 112 9.59 -10.99 -0.39
N ALA A 113 8.68 -10.66 0.53
CA ALA A 113 8.83 -9.55 1.48
C ALA A 113 10.18 -9.59 2.21
N GLU A 114 10.61 -10.76 2.67
CA GLU A 114 11.89 -10.96 3.35
C GLU A 114 13.09 -10.60 2.47
N PHE A 115 13.05 -10.99 1.20
CA PHE A 115 14.09 -10.63 0.23
C PHE A 115 14.11 -9.11 -0.04
N GLN A 116 12.94 -8.47 -0.08
CA GLN A 116 12.84 -7.03 -0.31
C GLN A 116 13.29 -6.21 0.91
N MET A 117 13.00 -6.70 2.12
CA MET A 117 13.50 -6.14 3.39
C MET A 117 15.03 -6.18 3.44
N GLU A 118 15.65 -7.31 3.10
CA GLU A 118 17.13 -7.43 3.03
C GLU A 118 17.78 -6.44 2.04
N ARG A 119 17.02 -5.97 1.05
CA ARG A 119 17.48 -5.02 0.02
C ARG A 119 17.15 -3.56 0.35
N GLY A 120 16.46 -3.30 1.47
CA GLY A 120 16.10 -1.95 1.90
C GLY A 120 14.91 -1.34 1.15
N PHE A 121 14.06 -2.16 0.52
CA PHE A 121 12.82 -1.68 -0.12
C PHE A 121 11.63 -1.60 0.84
N LEU A 122 11.73 -2.23 2.01
CA LEU A 122 10.69 -2.26 3.03
C LEU A 122 11.27 -1.79 4.36
N ASP A 123 10.47 -1.06 5.12
CA ASP A 123 10.79 -0.59 6.47
C ASP A 123 10.41 -1.63 7.54
N ALA A 124 9.35 -2.41 7.29
CA ALA A 124 8.89 -3.44 8.21
C ALA A 124 8.15 -4.59 7.50
N ILE A 125 8.25 -5.79 8.07
CA ILE A 125 7.38 -6.92 7.74
C ILE A 125 6.47 -7.15 8.94
N ILE A 126 5.16 -7.03 8.75
CA ILE A 126 4.17 -7.00 9.83
C ILE A 126 3.14 -8.11 9.62
N LEU A 127 2.89 -8.91 10.66
CA LEU A 127 1.83 -9.90 10.65
C LEU A 127 0.46 -9.21 10.60
N ARG A 128 -0.49 -9.78 9.84
CA ARG A 128 -1.86 -9.26 9.71
C ARG A 128 -2.54 -8.96 11.05
N ALA A 129 -2.33 -9.81 12.04
CA ALA A 129 -2.88 -9.66 13.39
C ALA A 129 -2.32 -8.43 14.14
N GLU A 130 -1.10 -8.01 13.82
CA GLU A 130 -0.40 -6.90 14.46
C GLU A 130 -0.53 -5.58 13.70
N LEU A 131 -0.94 -5.64 12.44
CA LEU A 131 -1.07 -4.48 11.55
C LEU A 131 -1.88 -3.33 12.16
N ARG A 132 -3.02 -3.62 12.81
CA ARG A 132 -3.83 -2.59 13.46
C ARG A 132 -3.06 -1.88 14.57
N ARG A 133 -2.30 -2.63 15.37
CA ARG A 133 -1.48 -2.10 16.46
C ARG A 133 -0.35 -1.23 15.88
N PHE A 134 0.37 -1.74 14.89
CA PHE A 134 1.44 -1.03 14.21
C PHE A 134 0.96 0.31 13.63
N LEU A 135 -0.15 0.31 12.90
CA LEU A 135 -0.73 1.54 12.35
C LEU A 135 -1.08 2.56 13.45
N ASN A 136 -1.63 2.11 14.58
CA ASN A 136 -1.93 3.01 15.69
C ASN A 136 -0.66 3.64 16.30
N GLU A 137 0.40 2.84 16.48
CA GLU A 137 1.70 3.29 16.99
C GLU A 137 2.35 4.31 16.03
N MET A 138 2.32 4.05 14.72
CA MET A 138 2.82 4.99 13.71
C MET A 138 2.04 6.30 13.72
N ILE A 139 0.70 6.25 13.77
CA ILE A 139 -0.13 7.46 13.87
C ILE A 139 0.16 8.23 15.16
N CYS A 140 0.34 7.54 16.30
CA CYS A 140 0.75 8.17 17.56
C CYS A 140 2.09 8.92 17.39
N SER A 141 3.10 8.25 16.83
CA SER A 141 4.45 8.79 16.69
C SER A 141 4.49 10.02 15.79
N TYR A 142 3.83 9.96 14.63
CA TYR A 142 3.78 11.09 13.69
C TYR A 142 3.12 12.32 14.33
N LEU A 143 1.98 12.14 15.00
CA LEU A 143 1.26 13.25 15.64
C LEU A 143 1.96 13.82 16.87
N ALA A 144 2.72 13.01 17.60
CA ALA A 144 3.54 13.48 18.72
C ALA A 144 4.64 14.42 18.21
N ASN A 145 5.28 14.08 17.09
CA ASN A 145 6.33 14.90 16.49
C ASN A 145 5.81 16.18 15.84
N SER A 146 4.56 16.21 15.33
CA SER A 146 3.95 17.42 14.76
C SER A 146 3.74 18.54 15.78
N ARG A 147 3.78 18.26 17.09
CA ARG A 147 3.60 19.26 18.16
C ARG A 147 4.90 19.90 18.65
N VAL A 148 6.06 19.42 18.20
CA VAL A 148 7.38 19.87 18.70
C VAL A 148 7.90 21.08 17.90
N GLY A 149 7.22 21.47 16.81
CA GLY A 149 7.62 22.61 15.95
C GLY A 149 6.90 23.94 16.20
N GLU A 150 6.09 24.06 17.26
CA GLU A 150 5.33 25.30 17.58
C GLU A 150 5.85 26.05 18.82
N THR A 151 7.11 25.85 19.22
CA THR A 151 7.75 26.69 20.25
C THR A 151 9.07 27.25 19.75
N GLU A 152 9.20 28.57 19.89
CA GLU A 152 10.34 29.46 19.61
C GLU A 152 10.27 30.23 18.28
N ASP A 153 9.44 31.28 18.30
CA ASP A 153 9.76 32.62 17.76
C ASP A 153 8.95 33.64 18.59
N ASP A 154 9.47 34.00 19.77
CA ASP A 154 9.11 35.18 20.58
C ASP A 154 10.36 36.05 20.80
#